data_AF-A0A7J4NV35-F1
#
_entry.id   AF-A0A7J4NV35-F1
#
_cell.length_a   1.000
_cell.length_b   1.000
_cell.length_c   1.000
_cell.angle_alpha   90.00
_cell.angle_beta   90.00
_cell.angle_gamma   90.00
#
_symmetry.space_group_name_H-M   'P 1'
#
loop_
_entity.id
_entity.type
_entity.pdbx_description
1 polymer ?
#
loop_
_entity_poly.entity_id
_entity_poly.type
_entity_poly.pdbx_seq_one_letter_code
_entity_poly.pdbx_strand_id
1 'polypeptide(L)'
;MADKIDLYSDRGAKLKAGVDLGAISPLRNKAIKKIIHDTKRTAAVDLAGIEKALAAGKFGGKGRHIPAKAMNFDVVKNADKIVAKVAELVKVDAGDDTNVKSLNGGKQMLVQIPSARIEAGAEYVASLTCASMATIQAMIETFDLNMFNVPEVKAAIMGQYPQTMDLAGGNVKSILEIPQKDEGLGHSLRNIMANHLAAVTKKNAMNTAALAGIYEQAGVFEMGNALGMFERNQLLGLAYQNLNANNIVYGTTKANGATGTIGTVMHSIVERGIEDGVIAPDKKMGSGYQMYKANDVSLWNAYCAAGTLAANLVNCGAGRSPQHTSSTLLYFNDLIEKETG
;
A
#
# COMPACT_ATOMS: atom_id res chain seq x y z
N MET A 1 -26.86 -0.91 -18.25
CA MET A 1 -26.38 0.49 -18.13
C MET A 1 -25.05 0.45 -17.41
N ALA A 2 -24.08 1.28 -17.81
CA ALA A 2 -22.82 1.39 -17.08
C ALA A 2 -23.07 2.04 -15.71
N ASP A 3 -22.52 1.45 -14.64
CA ASP A 3 -22.64 1.97 -13.29
C ASP A 3 -22.04 3.38 -13.17
N LYS A 4 -22.76 4.25 -12.47
CA LYS A 4 -22.38 5.64 -12.20
C LYS A 4 -22.21 5.82 -10.70
N ILE A 5 -21.14 6.49 -10.30
CA ILE A 5 -20.83 6.80 -8.90
C ILE A 5 -20.49 8.29 -8.72
N ASP A 6 -20.83 8.83 -7.56
CA ASP A 6 -20.35 10.13 -7.11
C ASP A 6 -19.10 9.93 -6.23
N LEU A 7 -18.03 10.68 -6.49
CA LEU A 7 -16.79 10.62 -5.72
C LEU A 7 -16.77 11.71 -4.64
N TYR A 8 -16.31 11.35 -3.45
CA TYR A 8 -16.21 12.23 -2.29
C TYR A 8 -14.81 12.16 -1.67
N SER A 9 -14.38 13.25 -1.02
CA SER A 9 -13.10 13.32 -0.31
C SER A 9 -13.13 12.58 1.03
N ASP A 10 -11.97 12.49 1.67
CA ASP A 10 -11.80 12.03 3.06
C ASP A 10 -12.48 12.95 4.10
N ARG A 11 -13.03 14.08 3.65
CA ARG A 11 -13.83 15.02 4.45
C ARG A 11 -15.32 15.00 4.11
N GLY A 12 -15.76 14.05 3.27
CA GLY A 12 -17.15 13.94 2.84
C GLY A 12 -17.60 15.05 1.91
N ALA A 13 -16.68 15.78 1.29
CA ALA A 13 -17.00 16.79 0.29
C ALA A 13 -17.11 16.14 -1.09
N LYS A 14 -18.19 16.43 -1.84
CA LYS A 14 -18.38 15.91 -3.20
C LYS A 14 -17.28 16.47 -4.11
N LEU A 15 -16.56 15.57 -4.77
CA LEU A 15 -15.50 15.89 -5.73
C LEU A 15 -16.03 15.90 -7.16
N LYS A 16 -16.84 14.90 -7.52
CA LYS A 16 -17.40 14.76 -8.87
C LYS A 16 -18.62 13.85 -8.87
N ALA A 17 -19.65 14.22 -9.61
CA ALA A 17 -20.86 13.42 -9.78
C ALA A 17 -20.85 12.59 -11.08
N GLY A 18 -21.59 11.48 -11.10
CA GLY A 18 -21.88 10.71 -12.31
C GLY A 18 -20.66 10.15 -13.03
N VAL A 19 -19.62 9.79 -12.27
CA VAL A 19 -18.39 9.16 -12.77
C VAL A 19 -18.69 7.74 -13.20
N ASP A 20 -18.23 7.35 -14.39
CA ASP A 20 -18.32 5.97 -14.86
C ASP A 20 -17.47 5.05 -13.98
N LEU A 21 -18.01 3.92 -13.55
CA LEU A 21 -17.31 2.97 -12.69
C LEU A 21 -15.98 2.50 -13.30
N GLY A 22 -15.91 2.32 -14.62
CA GLY A 22 -14.67 1.94 -15.31
C GLY A 22 -13.57 2.99 -15.19
N ALA A 23 -13.88 4.26 -14.89
CA ALA A 23 -12.90 5.33 -14.76
C ALA A 23 -11.99 5.19 -13.53
N ILE A 24 -12.40 4.40 -12.52
CA ILE A 24 -11.57 4.08 -11.36
C ILE A 24 -10.82 2.75 -11.49
N SER A 25 -10.97 2.03 -12.62
CA SER A 25 -10.28 0.76 -12.84
C SER A 25 -8.75 0.94 -12.82
N PRO A 26 -7.98 0.08 -12.13
CA PRO A 26 -6.52 0.06 -12.23
C PRO A 26 -6.00 -0.01 -13.67
N LEU A 27 -6.77 -0.61 -14.59
CA LEU A 27 -6.43 -0.73 -16.00
C LEU A 27 -6.59 0.59 -16.79
N ARG A 28 -7.33 1.57 -16.26
CA ARG A 28 -7.69 2.81 -16.98
C ARG A 28 -7.25 4.08 -16.25
N ASN A 29 -7.31 4.09 -14.93
CA ASN A 29 -7.08 5.28 -14.13
C ASN A 29 -5.58 5.65 -14.08
N LYS A 30 -5.25 6.84 -14.61
CA LYS A 30 -3.86 7.32 -14.68
C LYS A 30 -3.21 7.51 -13.31
N ALA A 31 -3.97 7.93 -12.30
CA ALA A 31 -3.43 8.14 -10.96
C ALA A 31 -3.09 6.80 -10.29
N ILE A 32 -3.95 5.79 -10.42
CA ILE A 32 -3.68 4.43 -9.92
C ILE A 32 -2.45 3.84 -10.61
N LYS A 33 -2.37 3.92 -11.94
CA LYS A 33 -1.17 3.47 -12.69
C LYS A 33 0.09 4.17 -12.21
N LYS A 34 0.03 5.48 -11.96
CA LYS A 34 1.16 6.25 -11.44
C LYS A 34 1.56 5.79 -10.03
N ILE A 35 0.61 5.55 -9.13
CA ILE A 35 0.88 5.01 -7.79
C ILE A 35 1.61 3.68 -7.88
N ILE A 36 1.09 2.73 -8.67
CA ILE A 36 1.70 1.41 -8.86
C ILE A 36 3.11 1.54 -9.44
N HIS A 37 3.26 2.31 -10.52
CA HIS A 37 4.53 2.51 -11.20
C HIS A 37 5.59 3.15 -10.30
N ASP A 38 5.24 4.23 -9.58
CA ASP A 38 6.15 4.86 -8.64
C ASP A 38 6.54 3.89 -7.51
N THR A 39 5.61 3.06 -7.03
CA THR A 39 5.93 2.04 -6.02
C THR A 39 6.90 0.98 -6.53
N LYS A 40 6.73 0.48 -7.77
CA LYS A 40 7.66 -0.48 -8.39
C LYS A 40 9.09 0.09 -8.51
N ARG A 41 9.21 1.39 -8.80
CA ARG A 41 10.50 2.03 -9.12
C ARG A 41 11.18 2.75 -7.96
N THR A 42 10.59 2.74 -6.77
CA THR A 42 11.11 3.50 -5.62
C THR A 42 11.79 2.60 -4.60
N ALA A 43 13.00 2.96 -4.22
CA ALA A 43 13.70 2.42 -3.05
C ALA A 43 14.08 3.55 -2.08
N ALA A 44 14.15 3.23 -0.79
CA ALA A 44 14.66 4.09 0.26
C ALA A 44 16.01 3.57 0.74
N VAL A 45 16.98 4.48 0.89
CA VAL A 45 18.33 4.20 1.38
C VAL A 45 18.57 4.92 2.70
N ASP A 46 18.98 4.19 3.73
CA ASP A 46 19.31 4.74 5.06
C ASP A 46 20.82 4.98 5.16
N LEU A 47 21.27 6.19 4.80
CA LEU A 47 22.68 6.58 4.83
C LEU A 47 23.22 6.62 6.27
N ALA A 48 22.40 7.07 7.23
CA ALA A 48 22.76 7.04 8.64
C ALA A 48 22.88 5.61 9.17
N GLY A 49 22.01 4.70 8.72
CA GLY A 49 22.08 3.27 9.00
C GLY A 49 23.35 2.63 8.44
N ILE A 50 23.75 2.98 7.21
CA ILE A 50 25.00 2.53 6.58
C ILE A 50 26.20 3.00 7.39
N GLU A 51 26.28 4.29 7.70
CA GLU A 51 27.35 4.89 8.51
C GLU A 51 27.52 4.16 9.84
N LYS A 52 26.41 3.98 10.57
CA LYS A 52 26.40 3.32 11.88
C LYS A 52 26.80 1.85 11.78
N ALA A 53 26.34 1.14 10.76
CA ALA A 53 26.67 -0.28 10.55
C ALA A 53 28.17 -0.46 10.29
N LEU A 54 28.77 0.40 9.46
CA LEU A 54 30.19 0.38 9.13
C LEU A 54 31.05 0.75 10.34
N ALA A 55 30.73 1.83 11.05
CA ALA A 55 31.47 2.27 12.24
C ALA A 55 31.49 1.21 13.35
N ALA A 56 30.40 0.43 13.47
CA ALA A 56 30.30 -0.63 14.47
C ALA A 56 30.85 -2.00 13.99
N GLY A 57 31.18 -2.18 12.71
CA GLY A 57 31.43 -3.49 12.12
C GLY A 57 30.22 -4.43 12.27
N LYS A 58 29.00 -3.90 12.26
CA LYS A 58 27.73 -4.61 12.50
C LYS A 58 26.83 -4.52 11.27
N PHE A 59 27.07 -5.40 10.32
CA PHE A 59 26.32 -5.54 9.07
C PHE A 59 26.00 -7.01 8.79
N GLY A 60 25.01 -7.27 7.94
CA GLY A 60 24.53 -8.63 7.67
C GLY A 60 23.51 -9.15 8.69
N GLY A 61 22.75 -8.27 9.33
CA GLY A 61 21.54 -8.65 10.08
C GLY A 61 21.67 -8.70 11.59
N LYS A 62 20.56 -8.99 12.27
CA LYS A 62 20.45 -8.90 13.74
C LYS A 62 21.47 -9.81 14.42
N GLY A 63 22.25 -9.24 15.34
CA GLY A 63 23.27 -9.96 16.11
C GLY A 63 24.58 -10.24 15.35
N ARG A 64 24.71 -9.83 14.08
CA ARG A 64 25.95 -10.03 13.32
C ARG A 64 26.94 -8.91 13.62
N HIS A 65 28.19 -9.32 13.80
CA HIS A 65 29.33 -8.44 14.02
C HIS A 65 30.57 -9.11 13.41
N ILE A 66 31.35 -8.37 12.64
CA ILE A 66 32.65 -8.83 12.14
C ILE A 66 33.74 -8.03 12.89
N PRO A 67 34.45 -8.67 13.83
CA PRO A 67 35.53 -8.03 14.57
C PRO A 67 36.60 -7.45 13.64
N ALA A 68 37.23 -6.35 14.06
CA ALA A 68 38.31 -5.67 13.33
C ALA A 68 37.94 -5.18 11.91
N LYS A 69 36.65 -5.09 11.58
CA LYS A 69 36.13 -4.56 10.30
C LYS A 69 35.31 -3.27 10.44
N ALA A 70 35.51 -2.55 11.54
CA ALA A 70 34.93 -1.23 11.73
C ALA A 70 35.57 -0.21 10.77
N MET A 71 34.76 0.63 10.14
CA MET A 71 35.22 1.71 9.26
C MET A 71 34.44 2.99 9.56
N ASN A 72 35.17 4.08 9.81
CA ASN A 72 34.58 5.38 10.11
C ASN A 72 34.57 6.23 8.84
N PHE A 73 33.38 6.35 8.23
CA PHE A 73 33.15 7.23 7.09
C PHE A 73 32.08 8.25 7.45
N ASP A 74 32.31 9.53 7.13
CA ASP A 74 31.33 10.59 7.35
C ASP A 74 30.24 10.56 6.24
N VAL A 75 29.47 9.48 6.13
CA VAL A 75 28.48 9.24 5.05
C VAL A 75 27.42 10.34 5.02
N VAL A 76 26.82 10.65 6.16
CA VAL A 76 25.74 11.66 6.27
C VAL A 76 26.27 13.05 5.95
N LYS A 77 27.50 13.37 6.36
CA LYS A 77 28.15 14.65 6.05
C LYS A 77 28.43 14.81 4.55
N ASN A 78 28.65 13.71 3.84
CA ASN A 78 28.89 13.66 2.40
C ASN A 78 27.64 13.27 1.59
N ALA A 79 26.45 13.31 2.21
CA ALA A 79 25.21 12.85 1.58
C ALA A 79 24.93 13.53 0.24
N ASP A 80 25.19 14.84 0.11
CA ASP A 80 24.95 15.57 -1.14
C ASP A 80 25.78 15.02 -2.31
N LYS A 81 27.06 14.70 -2.06
CA LYS A 81 27.95 14.08 -3.07
C LYS A 81 27.47 12.67 -3.43
N ILE A 82 27.09 11.87 -2.44
CA ILE A 82 26.59 10.51 -2.63
C ILE A 82 25.27 10.54 -3.44
N VAL A 83 24.33 11.40 -3.06
CA VAL A 83 23.03 11.57 -3.72
C VAL A 83 23.21 12.00 -5.17
N ALA A 84 24.09 12.97 -5.43
CA ALA A 84 24.39 13.43 -6.79
C ALA A 84 24.96 12.30 -7.65
N LYS A 85 25.91 11.52 -7.09
CA LYS A 85 26.51 10.40 -7.81
C LYS A 85 25.51 9.26 -8.04
N VAL A 86 24.65 8.96 -7.07
CA VAL A 86 23.58 7.97 -7.24
C VAL A 86 22.62 8.41 -8.35
N ALA A 87 22.25 9.68 -8.40
CA ALA A 87 21.39 10.22 -9.46
C ALA A 87 22.04 10.08 -10.85
N GLU A 88 23.34 10.33 -10.96
CA GLU A 88 24.10 10.12 -12.20
C GLU A 88 24.09 8.64 -12.64
N LEU A 89 24.33 7.72 -11.70
CA LEU A 89 24.47 6.29 -12.00
C LEU A 89 23.16 5.59 -12.33
N VAL A 90 22.05 5.95 -11.66
CA VAL A 90 20.76 5.29 -11.88
C VAL A 90 20.02 5.80 -13.11
N LYS A 91 20.35 7.01 -13.57
CA LYS A 91 19.81 7.59 -14.79
C LYS A 91 20.15 6.73 -16.02
N VAL A 92 19.31 6.81 -17.03
CA VAL A 92 19.56 6.19 -18.35
C VAL A 92 19.85 7.29 -19.37
N ASP A 93 18.95 8.26 -19.47
CA ASP A 93 19.02 9.33 -20.48
C ASP A 93 18.95 10.72 -19.87
N ALA A 94 19.53 11.71 -20.55
CA ALA A 94 19.40 13.11 -20.17
C ALA A 94 17.93 13.55 -20.15
N GLY A 95 17.42 13.91 -18.96
CA GLY A 95 16.06 14.39 -18.79
C GLY A 95 15.00 13.30 -18.62
N ASP A 96 15.40 12.05 -18.36
CA ASP A 96 14.46 10.99 -17.98
C ASP A 96 13.77 11.27 -16.62
N ASP A 97 12.87 10.38 -16.21
CA ASP A 97 12.07 10.52 -14.99
C ASP A 97 12.76 10.00 -13.72
N THR A 98 14.09 9.89 -13.74
CA THR A 98 14.90 9.63 -12.54
C THR A 98 14.67 10.71 -11.49
N ASN A 99 14.45 10.30 -10.24
CA ASN A 99 14.30 11.23 -9.14
C ASN A 99 14.99 10.72 -7.89
N VAL A 100 16.09 11.37 -7.51
CA VAL A 100 16.85 11.07 -6.30
C VAL A 100 16.80 12.27 -5.36
N LYS A 101 16.36 12.07 -4.12
CA LYS A 101 16.20 13.14 -3.14
C LYS A 101 16.84 12.80 -1.81
N SER A 102 17.64 13.73 -1.29
CA SER A 102 18.07 13.72 0.10
C SER A 102 16.89 14.03 1.02
N LEU A 103 16.77 13.28 2.13
CA LEU A 103 15.71 13.39 3.12
C LEU A 103 16.32 13.50 4.52
N ASN A 104 15.58 14.12 5.45
CA ASN A 104 15.94 14.20 6.87
C ASN A 104 17.38 14.69 7.13
N GLY A 105 17.80 15.71 6.38
CA GLY A 105 19.13 16.31 6.50
C GLY A 105 20.26 15.38 6.07
N GLY A 106 20.10 14.63 4.97
CA GLY A 106 21.12 13.72 4.43
C GLY A 106 21.16 12.35 5.09
N LYS A 107 20.32 12.09 6.10
CA LYS A 107 20.28 10.78 6.77
C LYS A 107 19.68 9.69 5.92
N GLN A 108 18.79 10.06 5.00
CA GLN A 108 18.07 9.13 4.14
C GLN A 108 18.03 9.66 2.71
N MET A 109 17.85 8.76 1.76
CA MET A 109 17.72 9.09 0.35
C MET A 109 16.56 8.31 -0.27
N LEU A 110 15.70 9.03 -0.99
CA LEU A 110 14.72 8.43 -1.91
C LEU A 110 15.42 8.21 -3.25
N VAL A 111 15.31 7.02 -3.82
CA VAL A 111 15.78 6.69 -5.17
C VAL A 111 14.61 6.19 -5.98
N GLN A 112 14.15 6.99 -6.94
CA GLN A 112 13.23 6.54 -7.98
C GLN A 112 14.02 6.35 -9.26
N ILE A 113 14.18 5.09 -9.67
CA ILE A 113 14.83 4.77 -10.94
C ILE A 113 13.93 5.16 -12.12
N PRO A 114 14.49 5.42 -13.31
CA PRO A 114 13.69 5.83 -14.45
C PRO A 114 12.79 4.68 -14.93
N SER A 115 11.64 5.05 -15.51
CA SER A 115 10.63 4.12 -16.06
C SER A 115 11.26 3.07 -16.97
N ALA A 116 12.21 3.47 -17.82
CA ALA A 116 12.89 2.60 -18.78
C ALA A 116 13.52 1.35 -18.13
N ARG A 117 14.01 1.44 -16.89
CA ARG A 117 14.57 0.28 -16.17
C ARG A 117 13.50 -0.69 -15.67
N ILE A 118 12.32 -0.19 -15.34
CA ILE A 118 11.18 -1.03 -14.96
C ILE A 118 10.57 -1.67 -16.21
N GLU A 119 10.47 -0.93 -17.32
CA GLU A 119 9.94 -1.44 -18.59
C GLU A 119 10.84 -2.51 -19.23
N ALA A 120 12.16 -2.36 -19.12
CA ALA A 120 13.12 -3.38 -19.57
C ALA A 120 13.27 -4.54 -18.59
N GLY A 121 12.80 -4.38 -17.35
CA GLY A 121 12.86 -5.40 -16.31
C GLY A 121 11.66 -6.34 -16.37
N ALA A 122 11.87 -7.61 -16.04
CA ALA A 122 10.75 -8.54 -15.87
C ALA A 122 9.87 -8.16 -14.67
N GLU A 123 10.45 -7.53 -13.63
CA GLU A 123 9.75 -7.21 -12.38
C GLU A 123 10.35 -5.96 -11.68
N TYR A 124 9.84 -5.60 -10.50
CA TYR A 124 10.16 -4.35 -9.79
C TYR A 124 11.47 -4.32 -8.98
N VAL A 125 12.17 -5.45 -8.83
CA VAL A 125 13.39 -5.55 -8.00
C VAL A 125 14.56 -4.69 -8.51
N ALA A 126 14.48 -4.20 -9.75
CA ALA A 126 15.43 -3.27 -10.32
C ALA A 126 15.59 -2.00 -9.46
N SER A 127 14.53 -1.54 -8.77
CA SER A 127 14.63 -0.39 -7.86
C SER A 127 15.61 -0.65 -6.71
N LEU A 128 15.51 -1.81 -6.06
CA LEU A 128 16.39 -2.22 -4.96
C LEU A 128 17.83 -2.43 -5.45
N THR A 129 18.03 -3.17 -6.54
CA THR A 129 19.38 -3.52 -7.02
C THR A 129 20.12 -2.31 -7.59
N CYS A 130 19.44 -1.48 -8.39
CA CYS A 130 20.05 -0.26 -8.93
C CYS A 130 20.38 0.75 -7.82
N ALA A 131 19.46 0.99 -6.87
CA ALA A 131 19.73 1.89 -5.74
C ALA A 131 20.90 1.37 -4.88
N SER A 132 20.96 0.06 -4.63
CA SER A 132 22.05 -0.54 -3.85
C SER A 132 23.40 -0.40 -4.55
N MET A 133 23.49 -0.79 -5.82
CA MET A 133 24.75 -0.76 -6.57
C MET A 133 25.22 0.68 -6.83
N ALA A 134 24.30 1.60 -7.14
CA ALA A 134 24.64 3.01 -7.28
C ALA A 134 25.16 3.60 -5.96
N THR A 135 24.55 3.22 -4.83
CA THR A 135 25.03 3.67 -3.51
C THR A 135 26.41 3.08 -3.19
N ILE A 136 26.65 1.79 -3.49
CA ILE A 136 27.98 1.16 -3.31
C ILE A 136 29.03 1.91 -4.13
N GLN A 137 28.77 2.17 -5.41
CA GLN A 137 29.74 2.86 -6.25
C GLN A 137 29.94 4.33 -5.83
N ALA A 138 28.87 5.03 -5.43
CA ALA A 138 28.99 6.38 -4.88
C ALA A 138 29.85 6.41 -3.60
N MET A 139 29.74 5.38 -2.74
CA MET A 139 30.59 5.23 -1.56
C MET A 139 32.06 4.99 -1.93
N ILE A 140 32.31 4.13 -2.93
CA ILE A 140 33.67 3.87 -3.45
C ILE A 140 34.34 5.16 -3.90
N GLU A 141 33.66 5.95 -4.74
CA GLU A 141 34.20 7.20 -5.28
C GLU A 141 34.27 8.33 -4.25
N THR A 142 33.39 8.31 -3.24
CA THR A 142 33.39 9.36 -2.20
C THR A 142 34.53 9.20 -1.22
N PHE A 143 34.86 7.96 -0.86
CA PHE A 143 35.82 7.63 0.20
C PHE A 143 37.08 6.91 -0.29
N ASP A 144 37.29 6.83 -1.61
CA ASP A 144 38.43 6.16 -2.26
C ASP A 144 38.65 4.73 -1.73
N LEU A 145 37.57 3.94 -1.75
CA LEU A 145 37.58 2.59 -1.18
C LEU A 145 38.36 1.63 -2.08
N ASN A 146 39.32 0.91 -1.49
CA ASN A 146 40.03 -0.17 -2.18
C ASN A 146 39.24 -1.49 -2.14
N MET A 147 39.70 -2.47 -2.92
CA MET A 147 39.05 -3.78 -3.08
C MET A 147 38.83 -4.56 -1.76
N PHE A 148 39.59 -4.28 -0.71
CA PHE A 148 39.50 -4.96 0.58
C PHE A 148 38.48 -4.33 1.54
N ASN A 149 37.94 -3.14 1.22
CA ASN A 149 36.91 -2.44 2.00
C ASN A 149 35.52 -2.54 1.36
N VAL A 150 35.46 -2.75 0.04
CA VAL A 150 34.19 -2.84 -0.71
C VAL A 150 33.26 -3.94 -0.19
N PRO A 151 33.72 -5.15 0.19
CA PRO A 151 32.82 -6.20 0.68
C PRO A 151 31.99 -5.78 1.90
N GLU A 152 32.61 -5.07 2.84
CA GLU A 152 31.97 -4.59 4.05
C GLU A 152 30.98 -3.44 3.76
N VAL A 153 31.31 -2.52 2.86
CA VAL A 153 30.37 -1.49 2.38
C VAL A 153 29.17 -2.10 1.68
N LYS A 154 29.40 -3.09 0.81
CA LYS A 154 28.32 -3.87 0.19
C LYS A 154 27.46 -4.56 1.24
N ALA A 155 28.06 -5.14 2.28
CA ALA A 155 27.30 -5.80 3.34
C ALA A 155 26.50 -4.81 4.21
N ALA A 156 26.99 -3.59 4.43
CA ALA A 156 26.22 -2.54 5.11
C ALA A 156 25.03 -2.05 4.28
N ILE A 157 25.14 -2.05 2.95
CA ILE A 157 24.07 -1.60 2.04
C ILE A 157 23.07 -2.73 1.77
N MET A 158 23.55 -3.91 1.38
CA MET A 158 22.72 -5.03 0.93
C MET A 158 22.52 -6.14 1.96
N GLY A 159 23.16 -6.06 3.12
CA GLY A 159 23.05 -7.10 4.15
C GLY A 159 23.75 -8.39 3.74
N GLN A 160 23.10 -9.53 4.02
CA GLN A 160 23.66 -10.86 3.73
C GLN A 160 23.41 -11.36 2.31
N TYR A 161 22.70 -10.60 1.47
CA TYR A 161 22.49 -10.98 0.09
C TYR A 161 23.83 -11.21 -0.64
N PRO A 162 24.05 -12.30 -1.39
CA PRO A 162 23.06 -13.30 -1.84
C PRO A 162 22.97 -14.57 -0.98
N GLN A 163 23.63 -14.64 0.18
CA GLN A 163 23.46 -15.78 1.10
C GLN A 163 22.02 -15.86 1.61
N THR A 164 21.39 -14.70 1.85
CA THR A 164 19.94 -14.57 2.01
C THR A 164 19.31 -14.19 0.69
N MET A 165 18.06 -14.59 0.49
CA MET A 165 17.31 -14.24 -0.74
C MET A 165 16.97 -12.75 -0.82
N ASP A 166 16.72 -12.13 0.34
CA ASP A 166 16.44 -10.70 0.48
C ASP A 166 17.67 -9.92 0.97
N LEU A 167 17.53 -8.59 1.05
CA LEU A 167 18.54 -7.69 1.61
C LEU A 167 18.50 -7.70 3.15
N ALA A 168 18.41 -8.89 3.76
CA ALA A 168 18.36 -9.07 5.21
C ALA A 168 19.56 -8.41 5.89
N GLY A 169 19.27 -7.45 6.77
CA GLY A 169 20.30 -6.66 7.45
C GLY A 169 20.96 -5.56 6.63
N GLY A 170 20.47 -5.31 5.41
CA GLY A 170 20.85 -4.15 4.60
C GLY A 170 20.03 -2.91 4.92
N ASN A 171 20.50 -1.78 4.39
CA ASN A 171 19.96 -0.43 4.60
C ASN A 171 19.28 0.15 3.35
N VAL A 172 18.92 -0.72 2.40
CA VAL A 172 18.07 -0.38 1.24
C VAL A 172 16.75 -1.14 1.36
N LYS A 173 15.62 -0.45 1.21
CA LYS A 173 14.26 -0.99 1.39
C LYS A 173 13.32 -0.52 0.28
N SER A 174 12.29 -1.31 0.02
CA SER A 174 11.14 -0.95 -0.82
C SER A 174 9.85 -1.14 -0.02
N ILE A 175 8.77 -0.54 -0.51
CA ILE A 175 7.41 -0.82 -0.01
C ILE A 175 6.99 -2.26 -0.35
N LEU A 176 7.44 -2.76 -1.51
CA LEU A 176 7.25 -4.13 -1.97
C LEU A 176 8.31 -5.05 -1.38
N GLU A 177 7.93 -6.28 -1.07
CA GLU A 177 8.89 -7.34 -0.74
C GLU A 177 9.44 -8.04 -2.00
N ILE A 178 10.45 -8.89 -1.84
CA ILE A 178 11.00 -9.63 -2.99
C ILE A 178 9.96 -10.62 -3.58
N PRO A 179 9.96 -10.84 -4.91
CA PRO A 179 8.98 -11.72 -5.57
C PRO A 179 8.95 -13.16 -5.03
N GLN A 180 10.08 -13.67 -4.51
CA GLN A 180 10.14 -15.02 -3.95
C GLN A 180 9.35 -15.18 -2.64
N LYS A 181 8.87 -14.08 -2.05
CA LYS A 181 7.97 -14.09 -0.89
C LYS A 181 6.50 -13.91 -1.28
N ASP A 182 6.17 -13.88 -2.56
CA ASP A 182 4.77 -13.91 -2.99
C ASP A 182 4.16 -15.27 -2.64
N GLU A 183 3.03 -15.24 -1.94
CA GLU A 183 2.30 -16.48 -1.57
C GLU A 183 1.68 -17.16 -2.80
N GLY A 184 1.43 -16.42 -3.87
CA GLY A 184 0.93 -16.93 -5.14
C GLY A 184 1.21 -15.98 -6.30
N LEU A 185 0.90 -16.41 -7.52
CA LEU A 185 1.10 -15.58 -8.70
C LEU A 185 0.25 -14.30 -8.62
N GLY A 186 0.84 -13.14 -8.92
CA GLY A 186 0.19 -11.82 -8.86
C GLY A 186 0.03 -11.22 -7.45
N HIS A 187 0.77 -11.69 -6.43
CA HIS A 187 0.65 -11.21 -5.04
C HIS A 187 1.58 -10.05 -4.67
N SER A 188 2.46 -9.62 -5.56
CA SER A 188 3.47 -8.60 -5.26
C SER A 188 2.90 -7.29 -4.69
N LEU A 189 1.80 -6.78 -5.27
CA LEU A 189 1.13 -5.56 -4.77
C LEU A 189 0.35 -5.77 -3.45
N ARG A 190 0.17 -7.02 -3.03
CA ARG A 190 -0.51 -7.40 -1.78
C ARG A 190 0.48 -7.63 -0.63
N ASN A 191 1.75 -7.87 -0.96
CA ASN A 191 2.82 -8.02 0.02
C ASN A 191 3.34 -6.65 0.50
N ILE A 192 2.42 -5.82 0.99
CA ILE A 192 2.70 -4.49 1.55
C ILE A 192 2.17 -4.44 2.97
N MET A 193 3.07 -4.25 3.94
CA MET A 193 2.69 -4.18 5.34
C MET A 193 1.72 -3.01 5.61
N ALA A 194 0.65 -3.24 6.36
CA ALA A 194 -0.33 -2.21 6.73
C ALA A 194 0.31 -0.97 7.39
N ASN A 195 1.38 -1.16 8.18
CA ASN A 195 2.14 -0.05 8.76
C ASN A 195 2.83 0.84 7.72
N HIS A 196 3.30 0.28 6.59
CA HIS A 196 3.86 1.09 5.50
C HIS A 196 2.78 1.99 4.91
N LEU A 197 1.58 1.46 4.68
CA LEU A 197 0.46 2.23 4.15
C LEU A 197 0.06 3.36 5.12
N ALA A 198 -0.12 3.05 6.40
CA ALA A 198 -0.43 4.04 7.42
C ALA A 198 0.67 5.11 7.58
N ALA A 199 1.94 4.75 7.40
CA ALA A 199 3.04 5.71 7.43
C ALA A 199 3.01 6.65 6.21
N VAL A 200 2.84 6.10 5.00
CA VAL A 200 2.78 6.86 3.73
C VAL A 200 1.65 7.88 3.75
N THR A 201 0.49 7.50 4.28
CA THR A 201 -0.70 8.37 4.35
C THR A 201 -0.75 9.24 5.60
N LYS A 202 0.34 9.29 6.39
CA LYS A 202 0.43 10.07 7.63
C LYS A 202 -0.70 9.77 8.62
N LYS A 203 -1.09 8.49 8.71
CA LYS A 203 -2.15 7.97 9.59
C LYS A 203 -3.55 8.56 9.31
N ASN A 204 -3.80 9.11 8.13
CA ASN A 204 -5.15 9.45 7.72
C ASN A 204 -5.91 8.16 7.37
N ALA A 205 -6.97 7.84 8.13
CA ALA A 205 -7.66 6.56 8.05
C ALA A 205 -8.28 6.30 6.66
N MET A 206 -9.00 7.27 6.08
CA MET A 206 -9.63 7.10 4.77
C MET A 206 -8.61 7.06 3.64
N ASN A 207 -7.57 7.89 3.67
CA ASN A 207 -6.50 7.80 2.67
C ASN A 207 -5.72 6.47 2.79
N THR A 208 -5.56 5.93 4.00
CA THR A 208 -4.95 4.60 4.21
C THR A 208 -5.83 3.51 3.60
N ALA A 209 -7.14 3.55 3.83
CA ALA A 209 -8.09 2.62 3.22
C ALA A 209 -8.13 2.75 1.70
N ALA A 210 -8.04 3.97 1.16
CA ALA A 210 -7.97 4.23 -0.28
C ALA A 210 -6.70 3.64 -0.89
N LEU A 211 -5.53 3.92 -0.29
CA LEU A 211 -4.25 3.40 -0.78
C LEU A 211 -4.18 1.87 -0.68
N ALA A 212 -4.65 1.28 0.43
CA ALA A 212 -4.76 -0.16 0.59
C ALA A 212 -5.68 -0.78 -0.47
N GLY A 213 -6.86 -0.19 -0.68
CA GLY A 213 -7.80 -0.65 -1.70
C GLY A 213 -7.23 -0.58 -3.12
N ILE A 214 -6.48 0.48 -3.44
CA ILE A 214 -5.82 0.61 -4.74
C ILE A 214 -4.83 -0.54 -4.97
N TYR A 215 -3.99 -0.86 -3.98
CA TYR A 215 -3.01 -1.95 -4.11
C TYR A 215 -3.67 -3.32 -4.12
N GLU A 216 -4.58 -3.59 -3.19
CA GLU A 216 -5.29 -4.88 -3.13
C GLU A 216 -6.06 -5.14 -4.42
N GLN A 217 -6.80 -4.15 -4.92
CA GLN A 217 -7.56 -4.32 -6.16
C GLN A 217 -6.64 -4.41 -7.37
N ALA A 218 -5.56 -3.65 -7.45
CA ALA A 218 -4.56 -3.84 -8.50
C ALA A 218 -3.97 -5.26 -8.50
N GLY A 219 -3.66 -5.81 -7.32
CA GLY A 219 -3.24 -7.20 -7.17
C GLY A 219 -4.32 -8.20 -7.61
N VAL A 220 -5.59 -7.98 -7.26
CA VAL A 220 -6.72 -8.81 -7.74
C VAL A 220 -6.83 -8.81 -9.27
N PHE A 221 -6.60 -7.66 -9.92
CA PHE A 221 -6.53 -7.59 -11.39
C PHE A 221 -5.33 -8.37 -11.95
N GLU A 222 -4.16 -8.26 -11.31
CA GLU A 222 -2.94 -9.00 -11.69
C GLU A 222 -3.10 -10.52 -11.53
N MET A 223 -3.83 -10.96 -10.51
CA MET A 223 -4.17 -12.36 -10.26
C MET A 223 -5.19 -12.94 -11.24
N GLY A 224 -5.80 -12.11 -12.11
CA GLY A 224 -6.87 -12.53 -13.02
C GLY A 224 -8.24 -12.69 -12.35
N ASN A 225 -8.37 -12.30 -11.07
CA ASN A 225 -9.61 -12.44 -10.30
C ASN A 225 -10.64 -11.33 -10.57
N ALA A 226 -10.28 -10.34 -11.40
CA ALA A 226 -11.19 -9.30 -11.89
C ALA A 226 -11.51 -9.48 -13.39
N LEU A 227 -11.59 -10.72 -13.89
CA LEU A 227 -11.97 -11.02 -15.27
C LEU A 227 -13.47 -11.29 -15.40
N GLY A 228 -14.05 -10.92 -16.55
CA GLY A 228 -15.45 -11.18 -16.88
C GLY A 228 -16.41 -10.54 -15.89
N MET A 229 -17.36 -11.31 -15.36
CA MET A 229 -18.37 -10.78 -14.42
C MET A 229 -17.78 -10.27 -13.11
N PHE A 230 -16.59 -10.76 -12.72
CA PHE A 230 -15.95 -10.35 -11.48
C PHE A 230 -15.32 -8.96 -11.57
N GLU A 231 -15.04 -8.44 -12.79
CA GLU A 231 -14.50 -7.08 -12.96
C GLU A 231 -15.42 -6.04 -12.30
N ARG A 232 -16.72 -6.12 -12.60
CA ARG A 232 -17.73 -5.21 -12.01
C ARG A 232 -17.77 -5.33 -10.49
N ASN A 233 -17.75 -6.56 -9.97
CA ASN A 233 -17.77 -6.82 -8.53
C ASN A 233 -16.58 -6.15 -7.82
N GLN A 234 -15.38 -6.30 -8.36
CA GLN A 234 -14.16 -5.72 -7.79
C GLN A 234 -14.14 -4.19 -7.90
N LEU A 235 -14.60 -3.63 -9.02
CA LEU A 235 -14.67 -2.18 -9.18
C LEU A 235 -15.69 -1.54 -8.24
N LEU A 236 -16.85 -2.17 -8.03
CA LEU A 236 -17.82 -1.69 -7.04
C LEU A 236 -17.25 -1.75 -5.63
N GLY A 237 -16.54 -2.84 -5.29
CA GLY A 237 -15.79 -2.94 -4.03
C GLY A 237 -14.82 -1.77 -3.85
N LEU A 238 -13.94 -1.53 -4.83
CA LEU A 238 -13.00 -0.40 -4.82
C LEU A 238 -13.71 0.94 -4.65
N ALA A 239 -14.79 1.17 -5.41
CA ALA A 239 -15.56 2.40 -5.40
C ALA A 239 -16.15 2.70 -4.02
N TYR A 240 -16.94 1.78 -3.50
CA TYR A 240 -17.74 2.01 -2.31
C TYR A 240 -16.93 1.83 -1.03
N GLN A 241 -16.10 0.79 -0.94
CA GLN A 241 -15.29 0.56 0.25
C GLN A 241 -14.13 1.55 0.35
N ASN A 242 -13.33 1.73 -0.71
CA ASN A 242 -12.04 2.41 -0.57
C ASN A 242 -12.04 3.84 -1.11
N LEU A 243 -12.91 4.16 -2.06
CA LEU A 243 -12.98 5.50 -2.70
C LEU A 243 -14.21 6.32 -2.26
N ASN A 244 -14.91 5.87 -1.21
CA ASN A 244 -16.06 6.57 -0.60
C ASN A 244 -17.14 6.97 -1.63
N ALA A 245 -17.42 6.09 -2.59
CA ALA A 245 -18.48 6.33 -3.57
C ALA A 245 -19.81 6.61 -2.89
N ASN A 246 -20.53 7.60 -3.42
CA ASN A 246 -21.82 8.08 -2.92
C ASN A 246 -21.81 8.49 -1.44
N ASN A 247 -20.62 8.80 -0.91
CA ASN A 247 -20.39 9.19 0.48
C ASN A 247 -20.83 8.13 1.50
N ILE A 248 -20.94 6.85 1.12
CA ILE A 248 -21.47 5.81 2.00
C ILE A 248 -20.58 5.61 3.22
N VAL A 249 -19.27 5.42 3.04
CA VAL A 249 -18.36 5.20 4.18
C VAL A 249 -18.35 6.40 5.12
N TYR A 250 -18.08 7.60 4.59
CA TYR A 250 -18.00 8.80 5.42
C TYR A 250 -19.35 9.14 6.07
N GLY A 251 -20.44 9.07 5.30
CA GLY A 251 -21.79 9.36 5.77
C GLY A 251 -22.23 8.42 6.89
N THR A 252 -22.04 7.12 6.70
CA THR A 252 -22.37 6.10 7.71
C THR A 252 -21.49 6.23 8.95
N THR A 253 -20.18 6.45 8.79
CA THR A 253 -19.29 6.70 9.93
C THR A 253 -19.67 7.98 10.68
N LYS A 254 -20.07 9.05 9.98
CA LYS A 254 -20.50 10.30 10.61
C LYS A 254 -21.79 10.11 11.42
N ALA A 255 -22.77 9.39 10.87
CA ALA A 255 -24.04 9.11 11.56
C ALA A 255 -23.83 8.27 12.84
N ASN A 256 -22.86 7.35 12.81
CA ASN A 256 -22.59 6.43 13.91
C ASN A 256 -21.41 6.83 14.81
N GLY A 257 -20.73 7.94 14.52
CA GLY A 257 -19.43 8.25 15.14
C GLY A 257 -19.49 8.70 16.60
N ALA A 258 -20.66 9.19 17.06
CA ALA A 258 -20.80 9.70 18.43
C ALA A 258 -21.12 8.59 19.45
N THR A 259 -22.05 7.69 19.10
CA THR A 259 -22.60 6.67 20.02
C THR A 259 -22.82 5.32 19.35
N GLY A 260 -22.39 5.16 18.10
CA GLY A 260 -22.66 3.95 17.32
C GLY A 260 -21.77 2.77 17.70
N THR A 261 -22.17 1.61 17.21
CA THR A 261 -21.48 0.32 17.37
C THR A 261 -21.40 -0.37 16.02
N ILE A 262 -20.82 -1.58 15.98
CA ILE A 262 -20.85 -2.43 14.79
C ILE A 262 -22.32 -2.67 14.34
N GLY A 263 -23.23 -2.94 15.29
CA GLY A 263 -24.63 -3.22 15.00
C GLY A 263 -25.38 -2.02 14.43
N THR A 264 -25.17 -0.80 14.96
CA THR A 264 -25.86 0.38 14.43
C THR A 264 -25.37 0.75 13.04
N VAL A 265 -24.07 0.54 12.76
CA VAL A 265 -23.53 0.68 11.40
C VAL A 265 -24.14 -0.35 10.45
N MET A 266 -24.27 -1.61 10.87
CA MET A 266 -24.92 -2.66 10.09
C MET A 266 -26.36 -2.25 9.74
N HIS A 267 -27.17 -1.82 10.71
CA HIS A 267 -28.53 -1.34 10.45
C HIS A 267 -28.55 -0.16 9.46
N SER A 268 -27.64 0.81 9.61
CA SER A 268 -27.54 1.96 8.68
C SER A 268 -27.29 1.51 7.22
N ILE A 269 -26.54 0.42 7.02
CA ILE A 269 -26.24 -0.12 5.69
C ILE A 269 -27.43 -0.90 5.13
N VAL A 270 -28.12 -1.68 5.96
CA VAL A 270 -29.34 -2.40 5.56
C VAL A 270 -30.44 -1.42 5.17
N GLU A 271 -30.72 -0.42 6.02
CA GLU A 271 -31.70 0.64 5.74
C GLU A 271 -31.38 1.32 4.41
N ARG A 272 -30.13 1.74 4.23
CA ARG A 272 -29.70 2.38 2.99
C ARG A 272 -29.80 1.46 1.77
N GLY A 273 -29.49 0.17 1.93
CA GLY A 273 -29.64 -0.83 0.87
C GLY A 273 -31.09 -1.03 0.44
N ILE A 274 -32.05 -0.92 1.36
CA ILE A 274 -33.49 -0.96 1.08
C ILE A 274 -33.92 0.34 0.38
N GLU A 275 -33.52 1.50 0.91
CA GLU A 275 -33.85 2.83 0.35
C GLU A 275 -33.36 2.97 -1.10
N ASP A 276 -32.13 2.55 -1.38
CA ASP A 276 -31.53 2.61 -2.71
C ASP A 276 -31.97 1.45 -3.63
N GLY A 277 -32.84 0.55 -3.13
CA GLY A 277 -33.38 -0.58 -3.89
C GLY A 277 -32.37 -1.67 -4.25
N VAL A 278 -31.22 -1.71 -3.56
CA VAL A 278 -30.15 -2.69 -3.76
C VAL A 278 -30.58 -4.07 -3.23
N ILE A 279 -31.31 -4.08 -2.12
CA ILE A 279 -31.96 -5.26 -1.54
C ILE A 279 -33.46 -5.04 -1.42
N ALA A 280 -34.23 -6.12 -1.39
CA ALA A 280 -35.67 -6.08 -1.17
C ALA A 280 -36.16 -7.25 -0.31
N PRO A 281 -37.30 -7.11 0.39
CA PRO A 281 -37.94 -8.21 1.07
C PRO A 281 -38.16 -9.40 0.13
N ASP A 282 -37.78 -10.60 0.59
CA ASP A 282 -38.00 -11.85 -0.14
C ASP A 282 -39.06 -12.72 0.56
N LYS A 283 -38.75 -13.16 1.79
CA LYS A 283 -39.61 -14.09 2.53
C LYS A 283 -39.76 -13.70 4.00
N LYS A 284 -40.99 -13.63 4.48
CA LYS A 284 -41.28 -13.49 5.91
C LYS A 284 -41.41 -14.86 6.56
N MET A 285 -40.62 -15.09 7.61
CA MET A 285 -40.59 -16.34 8.39
C MET A 285 -41.71 -16.35 9.44
N GLY A 286 -42.03 -17.52 9.99
CA GLY A 286 -43.11 -17.69 10.97
C GLY A 286 -42.92 -16.87 12.27
N SER A 287 -41.68 -16.52 12.61
CA SER A 287 -41.35 -15.63 13.73
C SER A 287 -41.64 -14.15 13.46
N GLY A 288 -41.96 -13.78 12.23
CA GLY A 288 -42.06 -12.39 11.78
C GLY A 288 -40.75 -11.84 11.18
N TYR A 289 -39.64 -12.57 11.27
CA TYR A 289 -38.35 -12.21 10.68
C TYR A 289 -38.44 -12.10 9.14
N GLN A 290 -37.83 -11.06 8.57
CA GLN A 290 -37.85 -10.79 7.13
C GLN A 290 -36.49 -11.18 6.51
N MET A 291 -36.50 -12.19 5.65
CA MET A 291 -35.38 -12.49 4.74
C MET A 291 -35.38 -11.50 3.58
N TYR A 292 -34.21 -11.05 3.17
CA TYR A 292 -34.01 -10.16 2.03
C TYR A 292 -33.32 -10.90 0.89
N LYS A 293 -33.50 -10.37 -0.33
CA LYS A 293 -32.71 -10.75 -1.50
C LYS A 293 -31.99 -9.54 -2.05
N ALA A 294 -30.81 -9.77 -2.64
CA ALA A 294 -30.12 -8.76 -3.42
C ALA A 294 -30.72 -8.66 -4.82
N ASN A 295 -31.21 -7.48 -5.18
CA ASN A 295 -31.60 -7.17 -6.56
C ASN A 295 -30.36 -7.04 -7.46
N ASP A 296 -29.23 -6.62 -6.86
CA ASP A 296 -27.91 -6.61 -7.48
C ASP A 296 -26.87 -7.13 -6.49
N VAL A 297 -26.41 -8.36 -6.73
CA VAL A 297 -25.49 -9.08 -5.83
C VAL A 297 -24.16 -8.34 -5.66
N SER A 298 -23.59 -7.81 -6.75
CA SER A 298 -22.29 -7.12 -6.67
C SER A 298 -22.41 -5.76 -5.99
N LEU A 299 -23.52 -5.06 -6.19
CA LEU A 299 -23.75 -3.78 -5.52
C LEU A 299 -24.05 -3.97 -4.03
N TRP A 300 -24.82 -5.00 -3.66
CA TRP A 300 -25.02 -5.37 -2.25
C TRP A 300 -23.71 -5.71 -1.56
N ASN A 301 -22.87 -6.54 -2.20
CA ASN A 301 -21.53 -6.84 -1.71
C ASN A 301 -20.70 -5.56 -1.49
N ALA A 302 -20.76 -4.59 -2.39
CA ALA A 302 -20.05 -3.31 -2.26
C ALA A 302 -20.59 -2.43 -1.11
N TYR A 303 -21.90 -2.46 -0.85
CA TYR A 303 -22.51 -1.77 0.31
C TYR A 303 -22.06 -2.41 1.62
N CYS A 304 -22.06 -3.74 1.70
CA CYS A 304 -21.54 -4.48 2.85
C CYS A 304 -20.05 -4.20 3.08
N ALA A 305 -19.24 -4.16 2.02
CA ALA A 305 -17.82 -3.83 2.10
C ALA A 305 -17.57 -2.39 2.61
N ALA A 306 -18.37 -1.42 2.16
CA ALA A 306 -18.36 -0.06 2.69
C ALA A 306 -18.79 0.00 4.16
N GLY A 307 -19.82 -0.77 4.53
CA GLY A 307 -20.27 -0.96 5.90
C GLY A 307 -19.20 -1.52 6.81
N THR A 308 -18.45 -2.52 6.34
CA THR A 308 -17.33 -3.14 7.05
C THR A 308 -16.24 -2.11 7.36
N LEU A 309 -15.90 -1.25 6.40
CA LEU A 309 -14.94 -0.18 6.65
C LEU A 309 -15.52 0.88 7.60
N ALA A 310 -16.78 1.29 7.43
CA ALA A 310 -17.43 2.24 8.32
C ALA A 310 -17.49 1.73 9.77
N ALA A 311 -17.78 0.45 9.96
CA ALA A 311 -17.80 -0.22 11.26
C ALA A 311 -16.39 -0.24 11.88
N ASN A 312 -15.35 -0.49 11.08
CA ASN A 312 -13.97 -0.38 11.53
C ASN A 312 -13.60 1.03 11.97
N LEU A 313 -14.00 2.06 11.20
CA LEU A 313 -13.76 3.46 11.56
C LEU A 313 -14.47 3.86 12.86
N VAL A 314 -15.70 3.37 13.08
CA VAL A 314 -16.46 3.60 14.32
C VAL A 314 -15.84 2.84 15.50
N ASN A 315 -15.66 1.52 15.38
CA ASN A 315 -15.25 0.67 16.50
C ASN A 315 -13.78 0.85 16.89
N CYS A 316 -12.85 0.79 15.91
CA CYS A 316 -11.44 1.07 16.18
C CYS A 316 -11.23 2.55 16.53
N GLY A 317 -12.05 3.45 15.97
CA GLY A 317 -12.01 4.88 16.28
C GLY A 317 -12.43 5.20 17.71
N ALA A 318 -13.47 4.53 18.22
CA ALA A 318 -13.94 4.68 19.59
C ALA A 318 -12.89 4.20 20.61
N GLY A 319 -12.31 3.02 20.39
CA GLY A 319 -11.24 2.49 21.25
C GLY A 319 -9.86 3.09 21.01
N ARG A 320 -9.68 3.87 19.92
CA ARG A 320 -8.38 4.36 19.41
C ARG A 320 -7.32 3.25 19.34
N SER A 321 -7.75 2.02 19.06
CA SER A 321 -6.91 0.83 19.08
C SER A 321 -7.15 -0.02 17.84
N PRO A 322 -6.10 -0.38 17.07
CA PRO A 322 -6.24 -1.17 15.86
C PRO A 322 -6.57 -2.64 16.15
N GLN A 323 -6.41 -3.12 17.39
CA GLN A 323 -6.64 -4.52 17.74
C GLN A 323 -8.12 -4.95 17.56
N HIS A 324 -9.04 -3.99 17.54
CA HIS A 324 -10.47 -4.25 17.31
C HIS A 324 -10.80 -4.59 15.85
N THR A 325 -9.86 -4.39 14.92
CA THR A 325 -10.14 -4.56 13.49
C THR A 325 -10.54 -6.01 13.17
N SER A 326 -9.88 -7.00 13.78
CA SER A 326 -10.14 -8.41 13.52
C SER A 326 -11.54 -8.83 13.97
N SER A 327 -11.96 -8.44 15.18
CA SER A 327 -13.31 -8.71 15.65
C SER A 327 -14.37 -7.92 14.88
N THR A 328 -14.05 -6.71 14.43
CA THR A 328 -14.98 -5.90 13.63
C THR A 328 -15.22 -6.51 12.25
N LEU A 329 -14.15 -6.98 11.59
CA LEU A 329 -14.26 -7.71 10.32
C LEU A 329 -15.13 -8.95 10.47
N LEU A 330 -14.95 -9.71 11.56
CA LEU A 330 -15.75 -10.91 11.83
C LEU A 330 -17.21 -10.55 12.10
N TYR A 331 -17.46 -9.74 13.13
CA TYR A 331 -18.83 -9.55 13.63
C TYR A 331 -19.67 -8.61 12.77
N PHE A 332 -19.08 -7.72 11.97
CA PHE A 332 -19.89 -6.98 10.98
C PHE A 332 -20.52 -7.95 9.98
N ASN A 333 -19.74 -8.88 9.43
CA ASN A 333 -20.21 -9.85 8.44
C ASN A 333 -21.13 -10.90 9.08
N ASP A 334 -20.79 -11.39 10.27
CA ASP A 334 -21.63 -12.34 10.99
C ASP A 334 -23.02 -11.77 11.33
N LEU A 335 -23.07 -10.50 11.74
CA LEU A 335 -24.31 -9.82 12.09
C LEU A 335 -25.15 -9.48 10.86
N ILE A 336 -24.54 -9.01 9.76
CA ILE A 336 -25.32 -8.61 8.58
C ILE A 336 -26.00 -9.82 7.92
N GLU A 337 -25.33 -10.97 7.85
CA GLU A 337 -25.94 -12.23 7.38
C GLU A 337 -27.11 -12.64 8.28
N LYS A 338 -26.98 -12.48 9.60
CA LYS A 338 -28.07 -12.78 10.54
C LYS A 338 -29.22 -11.76 10.51
N GLU A 339 -28.97 -10.54 10.07
CA GLU A 339 -30.00 -9.50 9.95
C GLU A 339 -30.78 -9.62 8.65
N THR A 340 -30.14 -10.02 7.55
CA THR A 340 -30.76 -10.00 6.23
C THR A 340 -31.12 -11.37 5.66
N GLY A 341 -30.54 -12.46 6.18
CA GLY A 341 -30.56 -13.77 5.50
C GLY A 341 -29.61 -13.83 4.31
#